data_AF-A0A6P0CDB8-F1
#
_entry.id   AF-A0A6P0CDB8-F1
#
_cell.length_a   1.000
_cell.length_b   1.000
_cell.length_c   1.000
_cell.angle_alpha   90.00
_cell.angle_beta   90.00
_cell.angle_gamma   90.00
#
_symmetry.space_group_name_H-M   'P 1'
#
loop_
_entity.id
_entity.type
_entity.pdbx_description
1 polymer ?
#
loop_
_entity_poly.entity_id
_entity_poly.type
_entity_poly.pdbx_seq_one_letter_code
_entity_poly.pdbx_strand_id
1 'polypeptide(L)'
;MTDIREDSHKSIGEVPICAKCGSERVVTDAWACWNRYSGLWELESHFDDVHCHACEGPTKLQWIRPDDPPNNRVRALNDAFRQLGYGRGSVMITQGIRALGKDFTMEVSQAVRAFDSFTDDNDPWGEHDFGAFDIRSHKVFWKIDAYDLDLQNGSPNPANPAQTHRVLTIMLSSEY
;
A
#
# COMPACT_ATOMS: atom_id res chain seq x y z
N MET A 1 -26.75 6.94 29.06
CA MET A 1 -27.01 5.65 28.41
C MET A 1 -25.97 5.56 27.31
N THR A 2 -24.87 4.89 27.63
CA THR A 2 -23.63 4.92 26.85
C THR A 2 -23.84 4.10 25.59
N ASP A 3 -23.77 4.77 24.44
CA ASP A 3 -23.88 4.15 23.13
C ASP A 3 -22.62 3.32 22.88
N ILE A 4 -22.80 2.00 22.86
CA ILE A 4 -21.77 1.03 22.52
C ILE A 4 -21.55 1.16 21.02
N ARG A 5 -20.55 1.96 20.62
CA ARG A 5 -20.05 1.93 19.25
C ARG A 5 -19.32 0.61 19.05
N GLU A 6 -20.02 -0.32 18.41
CA GLU A 6 -19.49 -1.55 17.85
C GLU A 6 -18.22 -1.29 17.03
N ASP A 7 -17.16 -1.97 17.47
CA ASP A 7 -15.98 -2.46 16.77
C ASP A 7 -15.91 -2.14 15.27
N SER A 8 -15.64 -0.88 14.94
CA SER A 8 -15.39 -0.47 13.56
C SER A 8 -13.96 -0.87 13.20
N HIS A 9 -13.84 -2.01 12.51
CA HIS A 9 -12.77 -2.36 11.57
C HIS A 9 -11.48 -1.52 11.70
N LYS A 10 -10.46 -2.14 12.30
CA LYS A 10 -9.02 -1.85 12.14
C LYS A 10 -8.80 -1.04 10.85
N SER A 11 -8.49 0.25 10.97
CA SER A 11 -8.29 1.07 9.79
C SER A 11 -7.09 0.48 9.05
N ILE A 12 -7.23 0.25 7.74
CA ILE A 12 -6.13 -0.27 6.90
C ILE A 12 -4.90 0.63 7.12
N GLY A 13 -3.79 0.04 7.54
CA GLY A 13 -2.53 0.74 7.80
C GLY A 13 -2.23 1.09 9.28
N GLU A 14 -3.11 0.77 10.22
CA GLU A 14 -2.80 0.92 11.65
C GLU A 14 -1.85 -0.20 12.13
N VAL A 15 -0.89 0.17 12.98
CA VAL A 15 0.06 -0.76 13.60
C VAL A 15 -0.17 -0.86 15.11
N PRO A 16 0.03 -2.05 15.71
CA PRO A 16 -0.15 -2.25 17.13
C PRO A 16 1.08 -1.77 17.90
N ILE A 17 0.88 -0.91 18.90
CA ILE A 17 1.91 -0.48 19.84
C ILE A 17 1.53 -0.85 21.28
N CYS A 18 2.54 -0.87 22.15
CA CYS A 18 2.34 -1.00 23.58
C CYS A 18 1.64 0.23 24.14
N ALA A 19 0.46 0.07 24.75
CA ALA A 19 -0.28 1.16 25.39
C ALA A 19 0.47 1.85 26.57
N LYS A 20 1.56 1.25 27.07
CA LYS A 20 2.38 1.81 28.17
C LYS A 20 3.54 2.67 27.68
N CYS A 21 4.32 2.17 26.71
CA CYS A 21 5.57 2.80 26.30
C CYS A 21 5.61 3.24 24.83
N GLY A 22 4.58 2.90 24.04
CA GLY A 22 4.51 3.24 22.63
C GLY A 22 5.34 2.38 21.67
N SER A 23 6.06 1.36 22.17
CA SER A 23 6.88 0.48 21.33
C SER A 23 6.04 -0.41 20.41
N GLU A 24 6.45 -0.54 19.14
CA GLU A 24 5.92 -1.50 18.15
C GLU A 24 6.38 -2.95 18.37
N ARG A 25 7.39 -3.17 19.23
CA ARG A 25 7.88 -4.51 19.62
C ARG A 25 6.92 -5.19 20.60
N VAL A 26 5.69 -5.43 20.17
CA VAL A 26 4.65 -6.16 20.88
C VAL A 26 4.44 -7.54 20.26
N VAL A 27 4.11 -8.53 21.08
CA VAL A 27 3.82 -9.91 20.67
C VAL A 27 2.54 -10.38 21.33
N THR A 28 1.82 -11.27 20.68
CA THR A 28 0.67 -11.97 21.26
C THR A 28 0.93 -13.47 21.28
N ASP A 29 0.38 -14.16 22.27
CA ASP A 29 0.42 -15.61 22.31
C ASP A 29 -0.45 -16.21 21.20
N ALA A 30 0.00 -17.33 20.66
CA ALA A 30 -0.65 -17.97 19.54
C ALA A 30 -0.49 -19.49 19.59
N TRP A 31 -1.51 -20.21 19.13
CA TRP A 31 -1.39 -21.64 18.86
C TRP A 31 -0.87 -21.84 17.44
N ALA A 32 0.12 -22.72 17.33
CA ALA A 32 0.57 -23.25 16.06
C ALA A 32 0.37 -24.76 16.05
N CYS A 33 -0.07 -25.31 14.92
CA CYS A 33 -0.21 -26.74 14.70
C CYS A 33 0.88 -27.24 13.76
N TRP A 34 1.37 -28.46 13.99
CA TRP A 34 2.37 -29.07 13.12
C TRP A 34 1.70 -29.62 11.85
N ASN A 35 2.02 -29.06 10.69
CA ASN A 35 1.57 -29.58 9.41
C ASN A 35 2.61 -30.54 8.83
N ARG A 36 2.23 -31.83 8.73
CA ARG A 36 3.11 -32.89 8.22
C ARG A 36 3.41 -32.83 6.72
N TYR A 37 2.58 -32.14 5.94
CA TYR A 37 2.76 -32.04 4.49
C TYR A 37 3.73 -30.92 4.13
N SER A 38 3.68 -29.81 4.87
CA SER A 38 4.64 -28.71 4.73
C SER A 38 5.91 -28.92 5.57
N GLY A 39 5.84 -29.74 6.64
CA GLY A 39 6.95 -29.96 7.57
C GLY A 39 7.23 -28.74 8.45
N LEU A 40 6.22 -27.91 8.69
CA LEU A 40 6.32 -26.64 9.41
C LEU A 40 5.24 -26.52 10.49
N TRP A 41 5.50 -25.68 11.48
CA TRP A 41 4.46 -25.17 12.38
C TRP A 41 3.68 -24.07 11.64
N GLU A 42 2.37 -24.23 11.54
CA GLU A 42 1.45 -23.28 10.91
C GLU A 42 0.59 -22.62 11.98
N LEU A 43 0.41 -21.30 11.87
CA LEU A 43 -0.39 -20.55 12.84
C LEU A 43 -1.86 -20.95 12.73
N GLU A 44 -2.44 -21.41 13.84
CA GLU A 44 -3.84 -21.85 13.90
C GLU A 44 -4.74 -20.75 14.46
N SER A 45 -4.34 -20.11 15.56
CA SER A 45 -5.09 -19.03 16.21
C SER A 45 -4.18 -18.15 17.05
N HIS A 46 -4.61 -16.92 17.33
CA HIS A 46 -3.95 -16.00 18.26
C HIS A 46 -4.88 -15.61 19.42
N PHE A 47 -4.32 -15.20 20.55
CA PHE A 47 -5.06 -14.80 21.75
C PHE A 47 -4.96 -13.30 22.04
N ASP A 48 -5.59 -12.88 23.14
CA ASP A 48 -5.64 -11.48 23.60
C ASP A 48 -4.56 -11.15 24.63
N ASP A 49 -3.77 -12.14 25.05
CA ASP A 49 -2.64 -11.95 25.95
C ASP A 49 -1.44 -11.41 25.16
N VAL A 50 -1.11 -10.15 25.45
CA VAL A 50 -0.10 -9.40 24.71
C VAL A 50 1.04 -9.02 25.63
N HIS A 51 2.26 -9.24 25.17
CA HIS A 51 3.49 -8.88 25.85
C HIS A 51 4.22 -7.79 25.06
N CYS A 52 4.82 -6.83 25.77
CA CYS A 52 5.72 -5.84 25.16
C CYS A 52 7.16 -6.18 25.51
N HIS A 53 8.01 -6.36 24.51
CA HIS A 53 9.42 -6.66 24.73
C HIS A 53 10.19 -5.47 25.33
N ALA A 54 9.78 -4.23 25.03
CA ALA A 54 10.43 -3.05 25.61
C ALA A 54 10.09 -2.85 27.10
N CYS A 55 8.87 -3.23 27.51
CA CYS A 55 8.45 -3.19 28.92
C CYS A 55 8.77 -4.48 29.68
N GLU A 56 9.20 -5.54 28.98
CA GLU A 56 9.37 -6.90 29.50
C GLU A 56 8.16 -7.39 30.33
N GLY A 57 6.95 -7.12 29.84
CA GLY A 57 5.74 -7.46 30.59
C GLY A 57 4.43 -7.38 29.80
N PRO A 58 3.31 -7.75 30.45
CA PRO A 58 2.00 -7.72 29.81
C PRO A 58 1.57 -6.29 29.47
N THR A 59 0.89 -6.14 28.34
CA THR A 59 0.36 -4.87 27.84
C THR A 59 -1.02 -5.06 27.22
N LYS A 60 -1.68 -3.94 26.95
CA LYS A 60 -2.73 -3.87 25.92
C LYS A 60 -2.16 -3.27 24.64
N LEU A 61 -2.79 -3.59 23.52
CA LEU A 61 -2.49 -2.98 22.23
C LEU A 61 -3.27 -1.69 22.10
N GLN A 62 -2.57 -0.65 21.74
CA GLN A 62 -3.16 0.53 21.14
C GLN A 62 -2.82 0.49 19.66
N TRP A 63 -3.82 0.67 18.80
CA TRP A 63 -3.60 0.77 17.37
C TRP A 63 -3.37 2.24 17.04
N ILE A 64 -2.24 2.53 16.41
CA ILE A 64 -1.90 3.88 15.96
C ILE A 64 -1.67 3.89 14.46
N ARG A 65 -1.79 5.07 13.88
CA ARG A 65 -1.16 5.35 12.58
C ARG A 65 0.33 5.62 12.87
N PRO A 66 1.26 4.90 12.25
CA PRO A 66 2.68 5.11 12.53
C PRO A 66 3.15 6.47 11.97
N ASP A 67 4.11 7.08 12.67
CA ASP A 67 4.69 8.40 12.32
C ASP A 67 5.56 8.31 11.06
N ASP A 68 6.24 7.18 10.87
CA ASP A 68 6.74 6.76 9.57
C ASP A 68 5.57 6.09 8.85
N PRO A 69 5.10 6.63 7.73
CA PRO A 69 3.90 6.09 7.15
C PRO A 69 4.13 4.60 6.77
N PRO A 70 3.11 3.71 6.87
CA PRO A 70 3.12 2.40 6.19
C PRO A 70 3.52 2.53 4.69
N ASN A 71 3.33 3.74 4.21
CA ASN A 71 3.53 4.32 2.91
C ASN A 71 5.00 4.31 2.49
N ASN A 72 6.00 4.23 3.38
CA ASN A 72 7.40 4.07 2.93
C ASN A 72 7.60 2.75 2.16
N ARG A 73 6.96 1.67 2.63
CA ARG A 73 7.00 0.38 1.91
C ARG A 73 6.13 0.43 0.66
N VAL A 74 4.95 1.03 0.74
CA VAL A 74 4.04 1.19 -0.41
C VAL A 74 4.71 2.03 -1.50
N ARG A 75 5.29 3.19 -1.14
CA ARG A 75 6.15 4.06 -1.94
C ARG A 75 7.26 3.29 -2.63
N ALA A 76 8.08 2.56 -1.86
CA ALA A 76 9.18 1.79 -2.45
C ALA A 76 8.69 0.76 -3.47
N LEU A 77 7.53 0.13 -3.23
CA LEU A 77 6.94 -0.82 -4.17
C LEU A 77 6.30 -0.13 -5.38
N ASN A 78 5.65 1.02 -5.19
CA ASN A 78 5.08 1.84 -6.24
C ASN A 78 6.17 2.38 -7.16
N ASP A 79 7.27 2.91 -6.61
CA ASP A 79 8.43 3.34 -7.38
C ASP A 79 9.10 2.17 -8.11
N ALA A 80 9.31 1.03 -7.45
CA ALA A 80 9.87 -0.15 -8.12
C ALA A 80 8.99 -0.62 -9.29
N PHE A 81 7.67 -0.58 -9.14
CA PHE A 81 6.74 -0.91 -10.21
C PHE A 81 6.74 0.14 -11.33
N ARG A 82 6.62 1.43 -10.99
CA ARG A 82 6.58 2.56 -11.92
C ARG A 82 7.86 2.68 -12.73
N GLN A 83 9.02 2.65 -12.08
CA GLN A 83 10.31 2.94 -12.69
C GLN A 83 10.90 1.73 -13.42
N LEU A 84 10.74 0.54 -12.85
CA LEU A 84 11.44 -0.68 -13.29
C LEU A 84 10.49 -1.79 -13.78
N GLY A 85 9.18 -1.67 -13.57
CA GLY A 85 8.22 -2.72 -13.88
C GLY A 85 8.31 -3.92 -12.93
N TYR A 86 8.87 -3.74 -11.73
CA TYR A 86 9.06 -4.83 -10.78
C TYR A 86 7.81 -5.12 -9.97
N GLY A 87 7.57 -6.42 -9.72
CA GLY A 87 6.42 -6.91 -8.97
C GLY A 87 5.26 -7.34 -9.87
N ARG A 88 4.14 -7.68 -9.22
CA ARG A 88 2.91 -8.09 -9.91
C ARG A 88 2.08 -6.85 -10.25
N GLY A 89 1.83 -6.62 -11.53
CA GLY A 89 1.04 -5.48 -11.94
C GLY A 89 0.72 -5.42 -13.43
N SER A 90 -0.12 -4.45 -13.78
CA SER A 90 -0.54 -4.14 -15.15
C SER A 90 -0.34 -2.66 -15.43
N VAL A 91 0.05 -2.32 -16.66
CA VAL A 91 0.12 -0.92 -17.14
C VAL A 91 -1.01 -0.70 -18.12
N MET A 92 -1.86 0.28 -17.83
CA MET A 92 -3.01 0.69 -18.64
C MET A 92 -2.73 2.08 -19.21
N ILE A 93 -2.80 2.21 -20.53
CA ILE A 93 -2.68 3.50 -21.21
C ILE A 93 -4.00 3.75 -21.93
N THR A 94 -4.67 4.86 -21.58
CA THR A 94 -5.99 5.18 -22.10
C THR A 94 -5.98 5.46 -23.60
N GLN A 95 -7.17 5.43 -24.20
CA GLN A 95 -7.34 5.73 -25.62
C GLN A 95 -6.92 7.16 -25.95
N GLY A 96 -7.15 8.14 -25.05
CA GLY A 96 -6.73 9.52 -25.25
C GLY A 96 -5.23 9.66 -25.49
N ILE A 97 -4.40 9.03 -24.65
CA ILE A 97 -2.94 9.01 -24.83
C ILE A 97 -2.55 8.26 -26.10
N ARG A 98 -3.14 7.08 -26.35
CA ARG A 98 -2.81 6.25 -27.52
C ARG A 98 -3.15 6.94 -28.85
N ALA A 99 -4.20 7.75 -28.89
CA ALA A 99 -4.62 8.50 -30.07
C ALA A 99 -3.60 9.57 -30.50
N LEU A 100 -2.77 10.06 -29.58
CA LEU A 100 -1.71 11.04 -29.85
C LEU A 100 -0.45 10.42 -30.48
N GLY A 101 -0.45 9.10 -30.68
CA GLY A 101 0.59 8.37 -31.40
C GLY A 101 1.64 7.70 -30.51
N LYS A 102 2.43 6.84 -31.13
CA LYS A 102 3.42 6.00 -30.45
C LYS A 102 4.53 6.82 -29.80
N ASP A 103 5.03 7.84 -30.49
CA ASP A 103 6.11 8.68 -29.97
C ASP A 103 5.67 9.43 -28.71
N PHE A 104 4.46 9.97 -28.69
CA PHE A 104 3.89 10.61 -27.51
C PHE A 104 3.67 9.61 -26.37
N THR A 105 3.15 8.42 -26.68
CA THR A 105 2.97 7.35 -25.68
C THR A 105 4.31 6.99 -25.02
N MET A 106 5.38 6.85 -25.81
CA MET A 106 6.73 6.55 -25.29
C MET A 106 7.28 7.69 -24.44
N GLU A 107 7.10 8.94 -24.88
CA GLU A 107 7.52 10.14 -24.14
C GLU A 107 6.82 10.22 -22.77
N VAL A 108 5.51 10.01 -22.76
CA VAL A 108 4.72 9.94 -21.52
C VAL A 108 5.18 8.79 -20.63
N SER A 109 5.38 7.58 -21.17
CA SER A 109 5.87 6.46 -20.36
C SER A 109 7.24 6.73 -19.75
N GLN A 110 8.14 7.43 -20.47
CA GLN A 110 9.44 7.84 -19.92
C GLN A 110 9.29 8.90 -18.84
N ALA A 111 8.41 9.88 -19.03
CA ALA A 111 8.12 10.90 -18.03
C ALA A 111 7.53 10.30 -16.76
N VAL A 112 6.57 9.35 -16.87
CA VAL A 112 6.03 8.61 -15.73
C VAL A 112 7.12 7.85 -14.99
N ARG A 113 8.09 7.24 -15.68
CA ARG A 113 9.22 6.55 -15.05
C ARG A 113 10.19 7.50 -14.35
N ALA A 114 10.38 8.71 -14.88
CA ALA A 114 11.33 9.69 -14.35
C ALA A 114 10.72 10.66 -13.33
N PHE A 115 9.40 10.66 -13.16
CA PHE A 115 8.70 11.62 -12.31
C PHE A 115 9.20 11.57 -10.85
N ASP A 116 9.55 12.72 -10.31
CA ASP A 116 10.06 12.91 -8.94
C ASP A 116 9.45 14.15 -8.24
N SER A 117 8.53 14.84 -8.91
CA SER A 117 7.91 16.08 -8.43
C SER A 117 6.69 15.81 -7.55
N PHE A 118 6.90 15.08 -6.46
CA PHE A 118 5.88 14.80 -5.45
C PHE A 118 5.75 15.98 -4.48
N THR A 119 4.51 16.44 -4.29
CA THR A 119 4.13 17.57 -3.42
C THR A 119 2.92 17.18 -2.58
N ASP A 120 2.66 17.90 -1.49
CA ASP A 120 1.49 17.63 -0.63
C ASP A 120 0.15 17.67 -1.41
N ASP A 121 0.10 18.39 -2.54
CA ASP A 121 -1.09 18.49 -3.40
C ASP A 121 -1.35 17.21 -4.21
N ASN A 122 -0.30 16.53 -4.68
CA ASN A 122 -0.41 15.36 -5.55
C ASN A 122 -0.08 14.03 -4.85
N ASP A 123 0.53 14.08 -3.68
CA ASP A 123 0.94 12.93 -2.90
C ASP A 123 0.76 13.20 -1.39
N PRO A 124 -0.46 13.51 -0.92
CA PRO A 124 -0.73 13.86 0.47
C PRO A 124 -0.39 12.74 1.46
N TRP A 125 -0.30 11.51 0.94
CA TRP A 125 0.05 10.32 1.71
C TRP A 125 1.52 9.92 1.52
N GLY A 126 2.28 10.52 0.60
CA GLY A 126 3.66 10.10 0.38
C GLY A 126 3.77 8.67 -0.17
N GLU A 127 2.78 8.17 -0.89
CA GLU A 127 2.74 6.81 -1.44
C GLU A 127 3.33 6.73 -2.85
N HIS A 128 3.60 7.87 -3.49
CA HIS A 128 4.02 7.95 -4.88
C HIS A 128 3.06 7.20 -5.82
N ASP A 129 1.75 7.29 -5.54
CA ASP A 129 0.68 6.59 -6.24
C ASP A 129 -0.06 7.47 -7.25
N PHE A 130 0.23 8.78 -7.29
CA PHE A 130 -0.35 9.72 -8.25
C PHE A 130 0.67 10.75 -8.71
N GLY A 131 0.52 11.21 -9.95
CA GLY A 131 1.28 12.35 -10.45
C GLY A 131 0.66 13.00 -11.68
N ALA A 132 1.05 14.26 -11.89
CA ALA A 132 0.55 15.09 -12.98
C ALA A 132 1.68 15.88 -13.61
N PHE A 133 1.72 15.95 -14.93
CA PHE A 133 2.70 16.76 -15.66
C PHE A 133 2.16 17.16 -17.04
N ASP A 134 2.82 18.11 -17.70
CA ASP A 134 2.43 18.60 -19.03
C ASP A 134 3.46 18.18 -20.09
N ILE A 135 3.00 17.60 -21.21
CA ILE A 135 3.83 17.26 -22.39
C ILE A 135 3.11 17.72 -23.65
N ARG A 136 3.80 18.46 -24.53
CA ARG A 136 3.26 18.99 -25.81
C ARG A 136 1.88 19.65 -25.66
N SER A 137 1.70 20.44 -24.60
CA SER A 137 0.45 21.14 -24.25
C SER A 137 -0.71 20.22 -23.82
N HIS A 138 -0.43 18.97 -23.46
CA HIS A 138 -1.38 18.06 -22.85
C HIS A 138 -1.02 17.81 -21.39
N LYS A 139 -2.01 18.02 -20.51
CA LYS A 139 -1.90 17.63 -19.12
C LYS A 139 -2.18 16.14 -19.00
N VAL A 140 -1.21 15.41 -18.48
CA VAL A 140 -1.23 13.96 -18.31
C VAL A 140 -1.27 13.63 -16.83
N PHE A 141 -2.16 12.74 -16.46
CA PHE A 141 -2.20 12.14 -15.12
C PHE A 141 -1.74 10.69 -15.20
N TRP A 142 -1.12 10.25 -14.13
CA TRP A 142 -0.90 8.83 -13.89
C TRP A 142 -1.24 8.49 -12.45
N LYS A 143 -1.67 7.26 -12.23
CA LYS A 143 -1.90 6.73 -10.88
C LYS A 143 -1.62 5.24 -10.76
N ILE A 144 -1.35 4.76 -9.55
CA ILE A 144 -1.16 3.36 -9.20
C ILE A 144 -2.23 2.96 -8.21
N ASP A 145 -3.16 2.12 -8.66
CA ASP A 145 -4.16 1.52 -7.78
C ASP A 145 -3.67 0.14 -7.30
N ALA A 146 -3.79 -0.13 -6.01
CA ALA A 146 -3.42 -1.41 -5.40
C ALA A 146 -4.66 -2.31 -5.21
N TYR A 147 -4.74 -3.40 -5.97
CA TYR A 147 -5.83 -4.37 -5.92
C TYR A 147 -5.42 -5.67 -5.23
N ASP A 148 -6.41 -6.46 -4.82
CA ASP A 148 -6.24 -7.89 -4.57
C ASP A 148 -5.75 -8.63 -5.83
N LEU A 149 -5.35 -9.89 -5.67
CA LEU A 149 -4.74 -10.66 -6.76
C LEU A 149 -5.71 -10.98 -7.91
N ASP A 150 -7.01 -10.89 -7.65
CA ASP A 150 -8.11 -11.20 -8.57
C ASP A 150 -8.72 -9.94 -9.21
N LEU A 151 -8.21 -8.74 -8.86
CA LEU A 151 -8.64 -7.43 -9.37
C LEU A 151 -10.11 -7.10 -9.09
N GLN A 152 -10.67 -7.59 -7.99
CA GLN A 152 -12.07 -7.35 -7.61
C GLN A 152 -12.20 -6.24 -6.57
N ASN A 153 -11.25 -6.17 -5.63
CA ASN A 153 -11.26 -5.21 -4.53
C ASN A 153 -9.89 -4.56 -4.33
N GLY A 154 -9.84 -3.52 -3.49
CA GLY A 154 -8.56 -2.97 -3.02
C GLY A 154 -7.73 -4.03 -2.28
N SER A 155 -6.41 -3.95 -2.38
CA SER A 155 -5.52 -4.90 -1.71
C SER A 155 -5.75 -4.86 -0.19
N PRO A 156 -5.84 -6.01 0.49
CA PRO A 156 -5.94 -6.06 1.95
C PRO A 156 -4.67 -5.52 2.64
N ASN A 157 -3.53 -5.49 1.93
CA ASN A 157 -2.29 -4.91 2.43
C ASN A 157 -1.39 -4.47 1.26
N PRO A 158 -1.47 -3.19 0.82
CA PRO A 158 -0.65 -2.65 -0.26
C PRO A 158 0.86 -2.75 -0.01
N ALA A 159 1.31 -2.83 1.24
CA ALA A 159 2.71 -3.01 1.61
C ALA A 159 3.21 -4.46 1.45
N ASN A 160 2.31 -5.43 1.21
CA ASN A 160 2.65 -6.82 0.96
C ASN A 160 2.52 -7.18 -0.53
N PRO A 161 3.64 -7.32 -1.26
CA PRO A 161 3.61 -7.63 -2.70
C PRO A 161 3.05 -9.02 -3.02
N ALA A 162 3.01 -9.95 -2.07
CA ALA A 162 2.44 -11.27 -2.29
C ALA A 162 0.89 -11.25 -2.33
N GLN A 163 0.27 -10.16 -1.85
CA GLN A 163 -1.19 -9.99 -1.76
C GLN A 163 -1.70 -8.79 -2.58
N THR A 164 -0.83 -8.19 -3.42
CA THR A 164 -1.14 -6.95 -4.15
C THR A 164 -0.85 -7.09 -5.63
N HIS A 165 -1.82 -6.69 -6.47
CA HIS A 165 -1.61 -6.42 -7.89
C HIS A 165 -1.69 -4.91 -8.13
N ARG A 166 -0.62 -4.31 -8.65
CA ARG A 166 -0.57 -2.85 -8.92
C ARG A 166 -1.03 -2.54 -10.33
N VAL A 167 -1.94 -1.58 -10.48
CA VAL A 167 -2.39 -1.13 -11.81
C VAL A 167 -1.93 0.31 -12.01
N LEU A 168 -0.94 0.51 -12.88
CA LEU A 168 -0.49 1.82 -13.31
C LEU A 168 -1.37 2.29 -14.47
N THR A 169 -2.18 3.31 -14.25
CA THR A 169 -3.00 3.94 -15.29
C THR A 169 -2.37 5.26 -15.73
N ILE A 170 -2.20 5.45 -17.04
CA ILE A 170 -1.68 6.66 -17.68
C ILE A 170 -2.78 7.22 -18.58
N MET A 171 -3.19 8.48 -18.34
CA MET A 171 -4.35 9.08 -18.96
C MET A 171 -4.18 10.59 -19.19
N LEU A 172 -4.97 11.16 -20.10
CA LEU A 172 -5.10 12.61 -20.18
C LEU A 172 -5.89 13.11 -18.97
N SER A 173 -5.62 14.34 -18.51
CA SER A 173 -6.37 14.94 -17.40
C SER A 173 -7.86 15.09 -17.68
N SER A 174 -8.27 15.11 -18.96
CA SER A 174 -9.68 15.16 -19.37
C SER A 174 -10.39 13.81 -19.26
N GLU A 175 -9.66 12.73 -19.01
CA GLU A 175 -10.17 11.37 -18.83
C GLU A 175 -10.27 10.98 -17.34
N TYR A 176 -9.87 11.89 -16.44
CA TYR A 176 -9.94 11.75 -14.99
C TYR A 176 -11.12 12.54 -14.43
#